data_AF-A0A2N2XGX4-F1
#
_entry.id   AF-A0A2N2XGX4-F1
#
_cell.length_a   1.000
_cell.length_b   1.000
_cell.length_c   1.000
_cell.angle_alpha   90.00
_cell.angle_beta   90.00
_cell.angle_gamma   90.00
#
_symmetry.space_group_name_H-M   'P 1'
#
loop_
_entity.id
_entity.type
_entity.pdbx_description
1 polymer ?
#
loop_
_entity_poly.entity_id
_entity_poly.type
_entity_poly.pdbx_seq_one_letter_code
_entity_poly.pdbx_strand_id
1 'polypeptide(L)' 'ESFQQEMAMENMNINNMLMDTVTNFLKRFNKTIGYDYVLGYNKAGNIFLANDTFDITNAVLVELNREYRVKNPKAAK' A
#
# COMPACT_ATOMS: atom_id res chain seq x y z
N GLU A 1 -25.73 9.40 -17.12
CA GLU A 1 -24.86 10.30 -16.35
C GLU A 1 -24.69 9.87 -14.89
N SER A 2 -25.77 9.53 -14.16
CA SER A 2 -25.70 9.03 -12.77
C SER A 2 -24.81 7.79 -12.59
N PHE A 3 -24.90 6.81 -13.48
CA PHE A 3 -24.09 5.58 -13.39
C PHE A 3 -22.58 5.84 -13.49
N GLN A 4 -22.15 6.76 -14.36
CA GLN A 4 -20.72 7.10 -14.49
C GLN A 4 -20.21 7.84 -13.24
N GLN A 5 -21.06 8.69 -12.65
CA GLN A 5 -20.75 9.35 -11.37
C GLN A 5 -20.67 8.35 -10.22
N GLU A 6 -21.60 7.39 -10.15
CA GLU A 6 -21.59 6.32 -9.16
C GLU A 6 -20.33 5.46 -9.27
N MET A 7 -19.95 5.06 -10.48
CA MET A 7 -18.69 4.34 -10.72
C MET A 7 -17.47 5.16 -10.30
N ALA A 8 -17.44 6.46 -10.58
CA ALA A 8 -16.33 7.32 -10.19
C ALA A 8 -16.21 7.44 -8.66
N MET A 9 -17.35 7.60 -7.96
CA MET A 9 -17.40 7.65 -6.49
C MET A 9 -16.96 6.31 -5.88
N GLU A 10 -17.42 5.19 -6.42
CA GLU A 10 -17.04 3.87 -5.93
C GLU A 10 -15.53 3.61 -6.12
N ASN A 11 -14.98 3.96 -7.28
CA ASN A 11 -13.54 3.89 -7.50
C ASN A 11 -12.77 4.77 -6.51
N MET A 12 -13.25 5.98 -6.20
CA MET A 12 -12.62 6.85 -5.21
C MET A 12 -12.66 6.21 -3.80
N ASN A 13 -13.79 5.63 -3.41
CA ASN A 13 -13.94 4.94 -2.13
C ASN A 13 -12.99 3.74 -2.02
N ILE A 14 -12.91 2.92 -3.07
CA ILE A 14 -11.99 1.77 -3.13
C ILE A 14 -10.53 2.23 -2.99
N ASN A 15 -10.14 3.29 -3.70
CA ASN A 15 -8.78 3.83 -3.61
C ASN A 15 -8.47 4.36 -2.20
N ASN A 16 -9.42 5.04 -1.55
CA ASN A 16 -9.25 5.52 -0.17
C ASN A 16 -9.08 4.36 0.81
N MET A 17 -9.94 3.33 0.72
CA MET A 17 -9.83 2.14 1.56
C MET A 17 -8.50 1.40 1.36
N LEU A 18 -8.03 1.31 0.12
CA LEU A 18 -6.73 0.73 -0.20
C LEU A 18 -5.60 1.54 0.44
N MET A 19 -5.62 2.86 0.29
CA MET A 19 -4.60 3.75 0.84
C MET A 19 -4.54 3.69 2.37
N ASP A 20 -5.70 3.65 3.04
CA ASP A 20 -5.79 3.47 4.48
C ASP A 20 -5.24 2.11 4.92
N THR A 21 -5.55 1.05 4.18
CA THR A 21 -5.07 -0.31 4.46
C THR A 21 -3.55 -0.37 4.40
N VAL A 22 -2.96 0.18 3.33
CA VAL A 22 -1.50 0.23 3.13
C VAL A 22 -0.86 1.11 4.20
N THR A 23 -1.40 2.29 4.48
CA THR A 23 -0.85 3.21 5.49
C THR A 23 -0.86 2.59 6.89
N ASN A 24 -1.97 1.93 7.26
CA ASN A 24 -2.08 1.24 8.55
C ASN A 24 -1.12 0.04 8.65
N PHE A 25 -0.92 -0.68 7.56
CA PHE A 25 0.10 -1.73 7.49
C PHE A 25 1.51 -1.15 7.69
N LEU A 26 1.89 -0.11 6.93
CA LEU A 26 3.20 0.53 7.02
C LEU A 26 3.48 1.04 8.44
N LYS A 27 2.49 1.65 9.12
CA LYS A 27 2.61 2.06 10.52
C LYS A 27 2.95 0.90 11.46
N ARG A 28 2.43 -0.31 11.23
CA ARG A 28 2.76 -1.50 12.04
C ARG A 28 4.11 -2.06 11.67
N PHE A 29 4.35 -2.26 10.37
CA PHE A 29 5.61 -2.77 9.83
C PHE A 29 6.81 -1.93 10.31
N ASN A 30 6.66 -0.61 10.25
CA ASN A 30 7.70 0.33 10.63
C ASN A 30 8.03 0.35 12.12
N LYS A 31 7.16 -0.17 13.01
CA LYS A 31 7.50 -0.31 14.44
C LYS A 31 8.68 -1.25 14.67
N THR A 32 8.93 -2.17 13.73
CA THR A 32 10.02 -3.14 13.82
C THR A 32 11.32 -2.59 13.23
N ILE A 33 11.22 -1.74 12.19
CA ILE A 33 12.37 -1.29 11.41
C ILE A 33 12.85 0.10 11.86
N GLY A 34 11.94 0.96 12.32
CA GLY A 34 12.27 2.24 12.92
C GLY A 34 12.60 3.36 11.94
N TYR A 35 12.01 3.39 10.74
CA TYR A 35 12.18 4.54 9.85
C TYR A 35 11.41 5.76 10.36
N ASP A 36 12.02 6.94 10.30
CA ASP A 36 11.32 8.19 10.61
C ASP A 36 10.30 8.55 9.51
N TYR A 37 10.61 8.20 8.26
CA TYR A 37 9.79 8.50 7.09
C TYR A 37 9.74 7.32 6.12
N VAL A 38 8.54 7.07 5.59
CA VAL A 38 8.33 6.19 4.42
C VAL A 38 7.78 7.07 3.31
N LEU A 39 8.53 7.18 2.22
CA LEU A 39 8.23 8.09 1.13
C LEU A 39 7.65 7.31 -0.07
N GLY A 40 6.54 7.80 -0.61
CA GLY A 40 6.00 7.28 -1.86
C GLY A 40 6.88 7.71 -3.03
N TYR A 41 7.45 6.75 -3.75
CA TYR A 41 8.20 7.00 -4.98
C TYR A 41 7.37 6.56 -6.20
N ASN A 42 6.85 7.54 -6.95
CA ASN A 42 6.10 7.29 -8.18
C ASN A 42 6.36 8.41 -9.19
N LYS A 43 6.00 8.17 -10.46
CA LYS A 43 6.29 9.09 -11.58
C LYS A 43 5.59 10.46 -11.48
N ALA A 44 4.55 10.58 -10.66
CA ALA A 44 3.79 11.82 -10.47
C ALA A 44 4.09 12.51 -9.13
N GLY A 45 5.04 11.98 -8.36
CA GLY A 45 5.39 12.47 -7.03
C GLY A 45 6.50 13.51 -7.04
N ASN A 46 6.87 13.96 -5.84
CA ASN A 46 7.91 14.99 -5.66
C ASN A 46 9.34 14.42 -5.60
N ILE A 47 9.50 13.10 -5.69
CA ILE A 47 10.79 12.43 -5.68
C ILE A 47 11.08 12.01 -7.11
N PHE A 48 12.12 12.59 -7.71
CA PHE A 48 12.54 12.29 -9.09
C PHE A 48 13.54 11.15 -9.16
N LEU A 49 14.44 11.06 -8.17
CA LEU A 49 15.48 10.04 -8.06
C LEU A 49 15.61 9.60 -6.60
N ALA A 50 15.67 8.29 -6.37
CA ALA A 50 15.99 7.69 -5.09
C ALA A 50 17.02 6.57 -5.32
N ASN A 51 17.80 6.24 -4.29
CA ASN A 51 18.67 5.08 -4.34
C ASN A 51 17.84 3.81 -4.11
N ASP A 52 18.01 2.80 -4.98
CA ASP A 52 17.32 1.50 -4.89
C ASP A 52 17.57 0.79 -3.56
N THR A 53 18.67 1.10 -2.85
CA THR A 53 18.93 0.54 -1.51
C THR A 53 17.91 1.00 -0.46
N PHE A 54 17.16 2.07 -0.72
CA PHE A 54 16.08 2.55 0.13
C PHE A 54 14.70 2.01 -0.28
N ASP A 55 14.63 1.21 -1.36
CA ASP A 55 13.38 0.62 -1.81
C ASP A 55 12.96 -0.55 -0.90
N ILE A 56 11.95 -0.30 -0.06
CA ILE A 56 11.35 -1.30 0.83
C ILE A 56 10.12 -1.99 0.21
N THR A 57 9.74 -1.66 -1.04
CA THR A 57 8.50 -2.11 -1.68
C THR A 57 8.38 -3.63 -1.67
N ASN A 58 9.45 -4.35 -2.02
CA ASN A 58 9.46 -5.80 -2.02
C ASN A 58 9.25 -6.40 -0.62
N ALA A 59 9.90 -5.84 0.41
CA ALA A 59 9.72 -6.30 1.79
C ALA A 59 8.28 -6.08 2.28
N VAL A 60 7.71 -4.92 1.95
CA VAL A 60 6.30 -4.57 2.23
C VAL A 60 5.35 -5.55 1.54
N LEU A 61 5.57 -5.86 0.25
CA LEU A 61 4.73 -6.80 -0.51
C LEU A 61 4.77 -8.21 0.05
N VAL A 62 5.96 -8.71 0.40
CA VAL A 62 6.13 -10.05 1.00
C VAL A 62 5.32 -10.15 2.29
N GLU A 63 5.47 -9.16 3.16
CA GLU A 63 4.84 -9.16 4.47
C GLU A 63 3.33 -8.92 4.42
N LEU A 64 2.86 -8.03 3.56
CA LEU A 64 1.43 -7.80 3.33
C LEU A 64 0.75 -9.07 2.80
N ASN A 65 1.37 -9.74 1.81
CA ASN A 65 0.85 -11.00 1.28
C ASN A 65 0.90 -12.12 2.33
N ARG A 66 1.90 -12.12 3.23
CA ARG A 66 1.96 -13.05 4.36
C ARG A 66 0.80 -12.82 5.33
N GLU A 67 0.53 -11.57 5.75
CA GLU A 67 -0.62 -11.24 6.60
C GLU A 67 -1.95 -11.66 5.93
N TYR A 68 -2.08 -11.43 4.62
CA TYR A 68 -3.27 -11.82 3.86
C TYR A 68 -3.49 -13.33 3.86
N ARG A 69 -2.45 -14.13 3.55
CA ARG A 69 -2.55 -15.60 3.56
C ARG A 69 -2.86 -16.15 4.94
N VAL A 70 -2.32 -15.55 6.00
CA VAL A 70 -2.63 -15.94 7.39
C VAL A 70 -4.10 -15.68 7.72
N LYS A 71 -4.64 -14.54 7.30
CA LYS A 71 -6.07 -14.20 7.49
C LYS A 71 -7.00 -15.02 6.59
N ASN A 72 -6.51 -15.42 5.41
CA ASN A 72 -7.28 -16.16 4.40
C ASN A 72 -6.56 -17.45 3.96
N PRO A 73 -6.54 -18.52 4.79
CA PRO A 73 -5.79 -19.75 4.51
C PRO A 73 -6.20 -20.47 3.21
N LYS A 74 -7.41 -20.20 2.70
CA LYS A 74 -7.91 -20.75 1.42
C LYS A 74 -7.26 -20.10 0.19
N ALA A 75 -6.66 -18.92 0.34
CA ALA A 75 -5.96 -18.21 -0.73
C ALA A 75 -4.47 -18.62 -0.87
N ALA A 76 -4.01 -19.57 -0.05
CA ALA A 76 -2.64 -20.11 -0.07
C ALA A 76 -2.52 -21.44 -0.84
N LYS A 77 -3.60 -21.89 -1.50
CA LYS A 77 -3.63 -23.07 -2.37
C LYS A 77 -3.46 -22.67 -3.82
#